data_AF-A0A6J6WIZ8-F1
#
_entry.id   AF-A0A6J6WIZ8-F1
#
_cell.length_a   1.000
_cell.length_b   1.000
_cell.length_c   1.000
_cell.angle_alpha   90.00
_cell.angle_beta   90.00
_cell.angle_gamma   90.00
#
_symmetry.space_group_name_H-M   'P 1'
#
loop_
_entity.id
_entity.type
_entity.pdbx_description
1 polymer ?
#
loop_
_entity_poly.entity_id
_entity_poly.type
_entity_poly.pdbx_seq_one_letter_code
_entity_poly.pdbx_strand_id
1 'polypeptide(L)'
;MHAGMIGYDGEKMSKSKGNLVLVSTLVAQGTDPMAIRCALMSSHYSQDRMWSSAVLQEAENLLERLRRNLSREEVAPTSGVVQLLIAAISHDLDTPSALKALELWCEETESGLTGGKPGELSRAIDSLLGIAF
;
A
#
# COMPACT_ATOMS: atom_id res chain seq x y z
N MET A 1 -9.93 -6.89 18.71
CA MET A 1 -9.46 -6.03 17.60
C MET A 1 -10.65 -5.80 16.68
N HIS A 2 -10.97 -4.55 16.33
CA HIS A 2 -12.12 -4.18 15.49
C HIS A 2 -11.64 -3.25 14.38
N ALA A 3 -11.99 -3.56 13.13
CA ALA A 3 -11.69 -2.70 12.00
C ALA A 3 -12.72 -1.57 11.90
N GLY A 4 -12.26 -0.39 11.47
CA GLY A 4 -13.12 0.74 11.12
C GLY A 4 -13.97 0.43 9.89
N MET A 5 -15.07 1.18 9.76
CA MET A 5 -16.03 1.04 8.68
C MET A 5 -15.54 1.73 7.41
N ILE A 6 -15.85 1.12 6.26
CA ILE A 6 -15.64 1.73 4.94
C ILE A 6 -16.92 2.43 4.48
N GLY A 7 -16.82 3.71 4.11
CA GLY A 7 -17.84 4.46 3.40
C GLY A 7 -17.49 4.70 1.93
N TYR A 8 -18.42 5.26 1.18
CA TYR A 8 -18.31 5.61 -0.23
C TYR A 8 -19.09 6.90 -0.49
N ASP A 9 -18.47 7.87 -1.19
CA ASP A 9 -19.09 9.16 -1.53
C ASP A 9 -19.73 9.89 -0.33
N GLY A 10 -19.04 9.89 0.81
CA GLY A 10 -19.51 10.57 2.04
C GLY A 10 -20.61 9.83 2.79
N GLU A 11 -21.04 8.67 2.31
CA GLU A 11 -22.02 7.83 2.98
C GLU A 11 -21.44 6.49 3.43
N LYS A 12 -22.01 5.92 4.49
CA LYS A 12 -21.74 4.52 4.85
C LYS A 12 -22.12 3.59 3.69
N MET A 13 -21.24 2.66 3.34
CA MET A 13 -21.58 1.58 2.40
C MET A 13 -22.61 0.62 3.03
N SER A 14 -23.70 0.33 2.33
CA SER A 14 -24.66 -0.70 2.72
C SER A 14 -25.38 -1.32 1.53
N LYS A 15 -25.78 -2.60 1.69
CA LYS A 15 -26.64 -3.28 0.70
C LYS A 15 -27.95 -2.53 0.46
N SER A 16 -28.58 -2.03 1.53
CA SER A 16 -29.85 -1.31 1.46
C SER A 16 -29.78 0.00 0.68
N LYS A 17 -28.61 0.65 0.64
CA LYS A 17 -28.37 1.88 -0.11
C LYS A 17 -27.92 1.64 -1.56
N GLY A 18 -27.59 0.39 -1.92
CA GLY A 18 -27.13 0.04 -3.26
C GLY A 18 -25.77 0.64 -3.63
N ASN A 19 -25.03 1.22 -2.69
CA ASN A 19 -23.75 1.92 -2.92
C ASN A 19 -22.52 1.04 -2.64
N LEU A 20 -22.66 -0.29 -2.78
CA LEU A 20 -21.55 -1.20 -2.57
C LEU A 20 -20.60 -1.19 -3.75
N VAL A 21 -19.31 -0.95 -3.47
CA VAL A 21 -18.23 -1.27 -4.39
C VAL A 21 -17.76 -2.69 -4.09
N LEU A 22 -17.95 -3.61 -5.03
CA LEU A 22 -17.54 -5.00 -4.87
C LEU A 22 -16.12 -5.21 -5.39
N VAL A 23 -15.28 -5.87 -4.59
CA VAL A 23 -13.92 -6.27 -5.00
C VAL A 23 -13.96 -7.10 -6.29
N SER A 24 -14.91 -8.02 -6.43
CA SER A 24 -15.08 -8.82 -7.65
C SER A 24 -15.34 -7.97 -8.89
N THR A 25 -16.10 -6.87 -8.74
CA THR A 25 -16.37 -5.94 -9.85
C THR A 25 -15.11 -5.17 -10.23
N LEU A 26 -14.36 -4.65 -9.25
CA LEU A 26 -13.10 -3.95 -9.50
C LEU A 26 -12.09 -4.86 -10.23
N VAL A 27 -11.90 -6.08 -9.72
CA VAL A 27 -10.99 -7.06 -10.34
C VAL A 27 -11.44 -7.44 -11.75
N ALA A 28 -12.75 -7.66 -11.96
CA ALA A 28 -13.28 -7.94 -13.30
C ALA A 28 -13.12 -6.76 -14.28
N GLN A 29 -13.04 -5.52 -13.77
CA GLN A 29 -12.75 -4.32 -14.56
C GLN A 29 -11.25 -4.12 -14.84
N GLY A 30 -10.39 -5.01 -14.35
CA GLY A 30 -8.95 -4.97 -14.57
C GLY A 30 -8.16 -4.25 -13.47
N THR A 31 -8.80 -3.84 -12.36
CA THR A 31 -8.08 -3.29 -11.22
C THR A 31 -7.16 -4.36 -10.63
N ASP A 32 -5.90 -4.00 -10.42
CA ASP A 32 -4.92 -4.84 -9.75
C ASP A 32 -5.34 -5.12 -8.29
N PRO A 33 -5.50 -6.39 -7.86
CA PRO A 33 -5.81 -6.72 -6.48
C PRO A 33 -4.80 -6.14 -5.47
N MET A 34 -3.54 -5.98 -5.86
CA MET A 34 -2.52 -5.36 -5.01
C MET A 34 -2.80 -3.87 -4.80
N ALA A 35 -3.34 -3.17 -5.81
CA ALA A 35 -3.75 -1.77 -5.68
C ALA A 35 -4.91 -1.62 -4.70
N ILE A 36 -5.90 -2.52 -4.76
CA ILE A 36 -7.00 -2.55 -3.78
C ILE A 36 -6.45 -2.77 -2.37
N ARG A 37 -5.50 -3.70 -2.21
CA ARG A 37 -4.86 -3.96 -0.92
C ARG A 37 -4.11 -2.74 -0.39
N CYS A 38 -3.26 -2.14 -1.21
CA CYS A 38 -2.50 -0.94 -0.88
C CYS A 38 -3.43 0.24 -0.53
N ALA A 39 -4.50 0.44 -1.31
CA ALA A 39 -5.52 1.46 -1.05
C ALA A 39 -6.21 1.26 0.31
N LEU A 40 -6.50 0.01 0.72
CA LEU A 40 -7.09 -0.27 2.02
C LEU A 40 -6.13 -0.09 3.20
N MET A 41 -4.82 -0.10 2.94
CA MET A 41 -3.73 0.08 3.90
C MET A 41 -3.28 1.55 4.09
N SER A 42 -3.77 2.47 3.25
CA SER A 42 -3.42 3.90 3.31
C SER A 42 -3.91 4.61 4.57
N SER A 43 -4.78 3.98 5.35
CA SER A 43 -5.27 4.45 6.64
C SER A 43 -5.17 3.33 7.68
N HIS A 44 -5.04 3.71 8.94
CA HIS A 44 -4.97 2.76 10.03
C HIS A 44 -6.23 1.87 10.09
N TYR A 45 -6.07 0.57 10.37
CA TYR A 45 -7.16 -0.40 10.24
C TYR A 45 -8.38 -0.07 11.11
N SER A 46 -8.16 0.56 12.27
CA SER A 46 -9.19 0.90 13.26
C SER A 46 -9.95 2.19 12.93
N GLN A 47 -9.50 2.95 11.94
CA GLN A 47 -10.15 4.21 11.54
C GLN A 47 -11.23 3.97 10.49
N ASP A 48 -12.37 4.63 10.69
CA ASP A 48 -13.39 4.78 9.66
C ASP A 48 -12.81 5.58 8.49
N ARG A 49 -13.06 5.13 7.27
CA ARG A 49 -12.48 5.74 6.06
C ARG A 49 -13.41 5.66 4.86
N MET A 50 -13.17 6.55 3.90
CA MET A 50 -13.92 6.59 2.65
C MET A 50 -13.13 5.92 1.54
N TRP A 51 -13.76 4.99 0.85
CA TRP A 51 -13.30 4.51 -0.44
C TRP A 51 -13.61 5.55 -1.51
N SER A 52 -12.65 5.83 -2.37
CA SER A 52 -12.82 6.68 -3.55
C SER A 52 -11.91 6.21 -4.67
N SER A 53 -12.21 6.61 -5.90
CA SER A 53 -11.31 6.38 -7.03
C SER A 53 -9.95 7.05 -6.84
N ALA A 54 -9.90 8.18 -6.13
CA ALA A 54 -8.64 8.86 -5.82
C ALA A 54 -7.72 8.00 -4.94
N VAL A 55 -8.25 7.38 -3.89
CA VAL A 55 -7.48 6.48 -3.01
C VAL A 55 -6.95 5.27 -3.79
N LEU A 56 -7.75 4.73 -4.71
CA LEU A 56 -7.29 3.66 -5.59
C LEU A 56 -6.17 4.13 -6.53
N GLN A 57 -6.34 5.31 -7.15
CA GLN A 57 -5.35 5.86 -8.07
C GLN A 57 -4.01 6.16 -7.38
N GLU A 58 -4.04 6.68 -6.16
CA GLU A 58 -2.84 6.89 -5.34
C GLU A 58 -2.10 5.58 -5.06
N ALA A 59 -2.84 4.52 -4.72
CA ALA A 59 -2.29 3.20 -4.51
C ALA A 59 -1.68 2.61 -5.79
N GLU A 60 -2.34 2.74 -6.94
CA GLU A 60 -1.81 2.33 -8.24
C GLU A 60 -0.49 3.05 -8.56
N ASN A 61 -0.45 4.37 -8.36
CA ASN A 61 0.74 5.19 -8.59
C ASN A 61 1.91 4.74 -7.71
N LEU A 62 1.66 4.46 -6.42
CA LEU A 62 2.68 3.96 -5.50
C LEU A 62 3.20 2.58 -5.95
N LEU A 63 2.31 1.67 -6.33
CA LEU A 63 2.71 0.33 -6.78
C LEU A 63 3.54 0.37 -8.06
N GLU A 64 3.15 1.19 -9.03
CA GLU A 64 3.94 1.37 -10.24
C GLU A 64 5.32 1.97 -9.92
N ARG A 65 5.38 2.94 -9.00
CA ARG A 65 6.64 3.54 -8.55
C ARG A 65 7.52 2.52 -7.85
N LEU A 66 6.95 1.65 -7.01
CA LEU A 66 7.67 0.56 -6.37
C LEU A 66 8.18 -0.46 -7.39
N ARG A 67 7.35 -0.89 -8.34
CA ARG A 67 7.77 -1.80 -9.43
C ARG A 67 8.97 -1.24 -10.20
N ARG A 68 8.92 0.04 -10.57
CA ARG A 68 10.01 0.72 -11.29
C ARG A 68 11.28 0.79 -10.47
N ASN A 69 11.22 1.09 -9.17
CA ASN A 69 12.42 1.19 -8.34
C ASN A 69 12.98 -0.20 -7.98
N LEU A 70 12.13 -1.19 -7.73
CA LEU A 70 12.54 -2.57 -7.44
C LEU A 70 13.15 -3.30 -8.64
N SER A 71 12.92 -2.82 -9.87
CA SER A 71 13.54 -3.38 -11.08
C SER A 71 14.90 -2.76 -11.43
N ARG A 72 15.38 -1.75 -10.68
CA ARG A 72 16.70 -1.13 -10.88
C ARG A 72 17.79 -2.00 -10.28
N GLU A 73 18.98 -1.96 -10.88
CA GLU A 73 20.17 -2.65 -10.33
C GLU A 73 20.69 -1.95 -9.07
N GLU A 74 20.76 -0.62 -9.13
CA GLU A 74 21.21 0.22 -8.02
C GLU A 74 20.03 0.94 -7.38
N VAL A 75 19.89 0.78 -6.06
CA VAL A 75 18.78 1.35 -5.27
C VAL A 75 19.27 1.86 -3.92
N ALA A 76 18.48 2.75 -3.30
CA ALA A 76 18.79 3.25 -1.97
C ALA A 76 18.83 2.10 -0.92
N PRO A 77 19.56 2.27 0.19
CA PRO A 77 19.70 1.24 1.22
C PRO A 77 18.35 0.63 1.66
N THR A 78 18.24 -0.69 1.61
CA THR A 78 16.97 -1.39 1.87
C THR A 78 16.83 -1.92 3.30
N SER A 79 17.92 -2.18 4.00
CA SER A 79 17.90 -2.79 5.35
C SER A 79 17.17 -1.93 6.37
N GLY A 80 17.40 -0.61 6.36
CA GLY A 80 16.71 0.34 7.22
C GLY A 80 15.20 0.39 6.94
N VAL A 81 14.81 0.35 5.66
CA VAL A 81 13.40 0.32 5.26
C VAL A 81 12.71 -0.94 5.79
N VAL A 82 13.35 -2.11 5.66
CA VAL A 82 12.79 -3.37 6.21
C VAL A 82 12.58 -3.27 7.73
N GLN A 83 13.51 -2.66 8.47
CA GLN A 83 13.34 -2.43 9.90
C GLN A 83 12.18 -1.49 10.21
N LEU A 84 12.01 -0.42 9.42
CA LEU A 84 10.87 0.49 9.54
C LEU A 84 9.55 -0.22 9.28
N LEU A 85 9.47 -1.10 8.27
CA LEU A 85 8.27 -1.91 8.00
C LEU A 85 7.94 -2.82 9.18
N ILE A 86 8.93 -3.53 9.73
CA ILE A 86 8.73 -4.41 10.89
C ILE A 86 8.26 -3.61 12.10
N ALA A 87 8.89 -2.47 12.38
CA ALA A 87 8.54 -1.61 13.50
C ALA A 87 7.10 -1.08 13.37
N ALA A 88 6.72 -0.60 12.19
CA ALA A 88 5.38 -0.09 11.92
C ALA A 88 4.30 -1.18 12.08
N ILE A 89 4.51 -2.36 11.49
CA ILE A 89 3.55 -3.48 11.62
C ILE A 89 3.48 -4.00 13.06
N SER A 90 4.59 -4.01 13.79
CA SER A 90 4.61 -4.38 15.22
C SER A 90 3.93 -3.33 16.11
N HIS A 91 3.79 -2.09 15.63
CA HIS A 91 3.14 -0.99 16.32
C HIS A 91 1.67 -0.86 15.89
N ASP A 92 0.82 -1.77 16.38
CA ASP A 92 -0.62 -1.81 16.11
C ASP A 92 -0.99 -1.82 14.61
N LEU A 93 -0.20 -2.50 13.77
CA LEU A 93 -0.45 -2.56 12.32
C LEU A 93 -0.50 -1.16 11.68
N ASP A 94 0.45 -0.29 12.01
CA ASP A 94 0.59 1.06 11.44
C ASP A 94 1.02 1.01 9.96
N THR A 95 0.11 0.57 9.10
CA THR A 95 0.31 0.50 7.66
C THR A 95 0.54 1.87 7.00
N PRO A 96 -0.06 3.00 7.47
CA PRO A 96 0.31 4.33 6.95
C PRO A 96 1.80 4.63 7.08
N SER A 97 2.41 4.39 8.25
CA SER A 97 3.84 4.60 8.44
C SER A 97 4.68 3.64 7.57
N ALA A 98 4.24 2.39 7.41
CA ALA A 98 4.90 1.44 6.54
C ALA A 98 4.91 1.89 5.06
N LEU A 99 3.76 2.35 4.54
CA LEU A 99 3.65 2.89 3.18
C LEU A 99 4.47 4.17 3.01
N LYS A 100 4.52 5.04 4.04
CA LYS A 100 5.34 6.25 4.00
C LYS A 100 6.84 5.94 3.90
N ALA A 101 7.31 4.91 4.59
CA ALA A 101 8.71 4.46 4.49
C ALA A 101 9.04 3.98 3.05
N LEU A 102 8.08 3.32 2.37
CA LEU A 102 8.24 2.88 0.99
C LEU A 102 8.26 4.04 -0.01
N GLU A 103 7.41 5.06 0.20
CA GLU A 103 7.44 6.29 -0.60
C GLU A 103 8.80 7.00 -0.49
N LEU A 104 9.30 7.16 0.74
CA LEU A 104 10.58 7.81 0.99
C LEU A 104 11.74 7.02 0.35
N TRP A 105 11.72 5.69 0.46
CA TRP A 105 12.72 4.86 -0.21
C TRP A 105 12.68 4.99 -1.75
N CYS A 106 11.49 5.14 -2.34
CA CYS A 106 11.38 5.45 -3.77
C CYS A 106 12.01 6.81 -4.10
N GLU A 107 11.76 7.84 -3.29
CA GLU A 107 12.37 9.18 -3.46
C GLU A 107 13.91 9.12 -3.38
N GLU A 108 14.45 8.43 -2.38
CA GLU A 108 15.90 8.26 -2.20
C GLU A 108 16.51 7.52 -3.40
N THR A 109 15.87 6.45 -3.85
CA THR A 109 16.34 5.67 -5.02
C THR A 109 16.29 6.51 -6.30
N GLU A 110 15.25 7.33 -6.48
CA GLU A 110 15.10 8.23 -7.62
C GLU A 110 16.12 9.38 -7.59
N SER A 111 16.52 9.83 -6.39
CA SER A 111 17.58 10.82 -6.21
C SER A 111 19.00 10.27 -6.46
N GLY A 112 19.13 8.96 -6.67
CA GLY A 112 20.39 8.30 -7.02
C GLY A 112 21.18 7.76 -5.83
N LEU A 113 20.57 7.65 -4.64
CA LEU A 113 21.18 6.89 -3.54
C LEU A 113 21.27 5.41 -3.94
N THR A 114 22.39 4.79 -3.55
CA THR A 114 22.72 3.40 -3.90
C THR A 114 23.16 2.59 -2.67
N GLY A 115 23.36 1.28 -2.82
CA GLY A 115 23.83 0.38 -1.75
C GLY A 115 22.75 -0.50 -1.11
N GLY A 116 21.53 -0.51 -1.67
CA GLY A 116 20.47 -1.41 -1.26
C GLY A 116 20.42 -2.71 -2.06
N LYS A 117 19.44 -3.56 -1.71
CA LYS A 117 19.18 -4.84 -2.37
C LYS A 117 17.69 -4.97 -2.68
N PRO A 118 17.25 -4.69 -3.91
CA PRO A 118 15.82 -4.57 -4.24
C PRO A 118 15.07 -5.89 -4.02
N GLY A 119 15.70 -7.03 -4.32
CA GLY A 119 15.10 -8.35 -4.08
C GLY A 119 14.83 -8.66 -2.60
N GLU A 120 15.65 -8.15 -1.67
CA GLU A 120 15.38 -8.31 -0.23
C GLU A 120 14.18 -7.47 0.20
N LEU A 121 14.08 -6.23 -0.29
CA LEU A 121 12.95 -5.36 0.01
C LEU A 121 11.64 -5.90 -0.60
N SER A 122 11.65 -6.37 -1.85
CA SER A 122 10.48 -6.97 -2.51
C SER A 122 9.89 -8.13 -1.69
N ARG A 123 10.74 -9.05 -1.22
CA ARG A 123 10.30 -10.15 -0.34
C ARG A 123 9.77 -9.68 1.00
N ALA A 124 10.35 -8.63 1.58
CA ALA A 124 9.87 -8.07 2.82
C ALA A 124 8.49 -7.41 2.66
N ILE A 125 8.27 -6.68 1.56
CA ILE A 125 6.97 -6.07 1.24
C ILE A 125 5.90 -7.16 1.07
N ASP A 126 6.19 -8.23 0.34
CA ASP A 126 5.26 -9.37 0.19
C ASP A 126 5.00 -10.05 1.54
N SER A 127 6.05 -10.36 2.30
CA SER A 127 5.91 -11.07 3.58
C SER A 127 5.17 -10.28 4.66
N LEU A 128 5.38 -8.96 4.73
CA LEU A 128 4.85 -8.11 5.81
C LEU A 128 3.52 -7.46 5.44
N LEU A 129 3.33 -7.09 4.17
CA LEU A 129 2.16 -6.34 3.69
C LEU A 129 1.28 -7.17 2.75
N GLY A 130 1.78 -8.28 2.21
CA GLY A 130 1.08 -9.08 1.19
C GLY A 130 0.92 -8.33 -0.13
N ILE A 131 1.85 -7.42 -0.45
CA ILE A 131 1.93 -6.71 -1.71
C ILE A 131 3.04 -7.36 -2.55
N ALA A 132 2.65 -8.07 -3.60
CA ALA A 132 3.57 -8.77 -4.50
C ALA A 132 3.73 -8.02 -5.83
N PHE A 133 4.89 -8.17 -6.46
CA PHE A 133 5.28 -7.49 -7.70
C PHE A 133 5.70 -8.47 -8.79
#